data_AF-A0A8D8EXD7-F1
#
_entry.id   AF-A0A8D8EXD7-F1
#
_cell.length_a   1.000
_cell.length_b   1.000
_cell.length_c   1.000
_cell.angle_alpha   90.00
_cell.angle_beta   90.00
_cell.angle_gamma   90.00
#
_symmetry.space_group_name_H-M   'P 1'
#
loop_
_entity.id
_entity.type
_entity.pdbx_description
1 polymer ?
#
loop_
_entity_poly.entity_id
_entity_poly.type
_entity_poly.pdbx_seq_one_letter_code
_entity_poly.pdbx_strand_id
1 'polypeptide(L)'
;DKLCKKILQERSAGQRLNIIIVSEGAIDREGQPITAEKVKQVVVDKLQQDTRITVLGHVQRGGNPSAFDRVLGCRMGAEAVLALMEADDNTEPCVVSLDGNQAVRVP
;
A
#
# COMPACT_ATOMS: atom_id res chain seq x y z
N ASP A 1 0.06 22.09 -7.53
CA ASP A 1 1.34 22.65 -8.02
C ASP A 1 2.57 21.85 -7.69
N LYS A 2 2.73 21.33 -6.47
CA LYS A 2 3.88 20.48 -6.09
C LYS A 2 4.13 19.32 -7.06
N LEU A 3 3.07 18.57 -7.41
CA LEU A 3 3.12 17.48 -8.39
C LEU A 3 3.65 17.96 -9.75
N CYS A 4 3.04 19.00 -10.32
CA CYS A 4 3.40 19.51 -11.64
C CYS A 4 4.85 20.00 -11.71
N LYS A 5 5.31 20.69 -10.66
CA LYS A 5 6.71 21.15 -10.56
C LYS A 5 7.69 19.98 -10.58
N LYS A 6 7.39 18.90 -9.85
CA LYS A 6 8.22 17.69 -9.81
C LYS A 6 8.27 17.00 -11.18
N ILE A 7 7.12 16.83 -11.83
CA ILE A 7 7.03 16.23 -13.18
C ILE A 7 7.87 17.03 -14.20
N LEU A 8 7.78 18.36 -14.16
CA LEU A 8 8.58 19.22 -15.03
C LEU A 8 10.07 19.08 -14.75
N GLN A 9 10.47 19.04 -13.48
CA GLN A 9 11.87 18.88 -13.10
C GLN A 9 12.45 17.55 -13.59
N GLU A 10 11.73 16.44 -13.42
CA GLU A 10 12.17 15.12 -13.91
C GLU A 10 12.28 15.11 -15.44
N ARG A 11 11.33 15.76 -16.13
CA ARG A 11 11.37 15.88 -17.59
C ARG A 11 12.57 16.71 -18.07
N SER A 12 12.87 17.82 -17.40
CA SER A 12 14.07 18.62 -17.68
C SER A 12 15.36 17.85 -17.39
N ALA A 13 15.34 16.91 -16.46
CA ALA A 13 16.45 15.99 -16.19
C ALA A 13 16.55 14.83 -17.20
N GLY A 14 15.69 14.78 -18.21
CA GLY A 14 15.73 13.80 -19.30
C GLY A 14 14.84 12.57 -19.12
N GLN A 15 14.08 12.47 -18.03
CA GLN A 15 13.08 11.39 -17.91
C GLN A 15 11.95 11.59 -18.92
N ARG A 16 11.70 10.55 -19.70
CA ARG A 16 10.65 10.55 -20.73
C ARG A 16 9.29 10.06 -20.21
N LEU A 17 9.29 9.38 -19.07
CA LEU A 17 8.12 8.73 -18.48
C LEU A 17 8.03 9.05 -16.99
N ASN A 18 6.80 9.22 -16.50
CA ASN A 18 6.50 9.45 -15.10
C ASN A 18 5.43 8.44 -14.67
N ILE A 19 5.61 7.84 -13.49
CA ILE A 19 4.61 6.95 -12.87
C ILE A 19 4.09 7.66 -11.62
N ILE A 20 2.78 7.84 -11.56
CA ILE A 20 2.09 8.44 -10.41
C ILE A 20 1.25 7.35 -9.76
N ILE A 21 1.53 7.06 -8.49
CA ILE A 21 0.77 6.09 -7.70
C ILE A 21 -0.25 6.86 -6.85
N VAL A 22 -1.51 6.47 -6.93
CA VAL A 22 -2.62 7.07 -6.19
C VAL A 22 -3.27 5.97 -5.34
N SER A 23 -3.34 6.18 -4.03
CA SER A 23 -4.06 5.28 -3.12
C SER A 23 -5.57 5.37 -3.36
N GLU A 24 -6.30 4.26 -3.26
CA GLU A 24 -7.76 4.24 -3.37
C GLU A 24 -8.46 5.13 -2.33
N GLY A 25 -7.84 5.29 -1.15
CA GLY A 25 -8.30 6.17 -0.08
C GLY A 25 -7.58 7.52 -0.03
N ALA A 26 -6.98 7.99 -1.13
CA ALA A 26 -6.28 9.27 -1.14
C ALA A 26 -7.24 10.44 -0.89
N ILE A 27 -6.88 11.31 0.06
CA ILE A 27 -7.65 12.50 0.46
C ILE A 27 -6.74 13.72 0.56
N ASP A 28 -7.31 14.91 0.41
CA ASP A 28 -6.64 16.16 0.72
C ASP A 28 -6.79 16.55 2.20
N ARG A 29 -6.31 17.73 2.58
CA ARG A 29 -6.32 18.23 3.96
C ARG A 29 -7.71 18.53 4.48
N GLU A 30 -8.68 18.69 3.59
CA GLU A 30 -10.08 18.96 3.92
C GLU A 30 -10.92 17.67 3.91
N GLY A 31 -10.26 16.52 3.74
CA GLY A 31 -10.91 15.21 3.67
C GLY A 31 -11.60 14.92 2.34
N GLN A 32 -11.38 15.76 1.31
CA GLN A 32 -11.98 15.52 0.01
C GLN A 32 -11.17 14.48 -0.77
N PRO A 33 -11.83 13.57 -1.50
CA PRO A 33 -11.15 12.52 -2.22
C PRO A 33 -10.28 13.07 -3.35
N ILE A 34 -9.11 12.45 -3.53
CA ILE A 34 -8.20 12.69 -4.65
C ILE A 34 -8.24 11.46 -5.56
N THR A 35 -9.07 11.52 -6.60
CA THR A 35 -9.19 10.42 -7.58
C THR A 35 -8.08 10.45 -8.63
N ALA A 36 -7.83 9.31 -9.28
CA ALA A 36 -6.88 9.23 -10.40
C ALA A 36 -7.31 10.15 -11.56
N GLU A 37 -8.61 10.32 -11.77
CA GLU A 37 -9.18 11.25 -12.76
C GLU A 37 -8.82 12.70 -12.44
N LYS A 38 -8.94 13.13 -11.17
CA LYS A 38 -8.56 14.47 -10.73
C LYS A 38 -7.07 14.71 -10.95
N VAL A 39 -6.23 13.72 -10.67
CA VAL A 39 -4.78 13.79 -10.93
C VAL A 39 -4.50 13.90 -12.44
N LYS A 40 -5.14 13.07 -13.26
CA LYS A 40 -5.01 13.12 -14.73
C LYS A 40 -5.40 14.49 -15.28
N GLN A 41 -6.55 15.03 -14.87
CA GLN A 41 -7.01 16.36 -15.31
C GLN A 41 -5.96 17.42 -14.99
N VAL A 42 -5.45 17.46 -13.76
CA VAL A 42 -4.42 18.42 -13.37
C VAL A 42 -3.15 18.32 -14.23
N VAL A 43 -2.72 17.11 -14.58
CA VAL A 43 -1.53 16.90 -15.43
C VAL A 43 -1.80 17.32 -16.88
N VAL A 44 -2.95 16.95 -17.44
CA VAL A 44 -3.32 17.30 -18.82
C VAL A 44 -3.51 18.82 -18.95
N ASP A 45 -4.27 19.42 -18.05
CA ASP A 45 -4.64 20.85 -18.13
C ASP A 45 -3.43 21.76 -17.91
N LYS A 46 -2.54 21.40 -16.96
CA LYS A 46 -1.39 22.26 -16.62
C LYS A 46 -0.12 21.96 -17.39
N LEU A 47 0.10 20.72 -17.82
CA LEU A 47 1.37 20.29 -18.43
C LEU A 47 1.22 19.77 -19.86
N GLN A 48 -0.01 19.61 -20.37
CA GLN A 48 -0.32 19.06 -21.69
C GLN A 48 0.40 17.73 -22.00
N GLN A 49 0.55 16.86 -20.98
CA GLN A 49 1.18 15.55 -21.14
C GLN A 49 0.13 14.44 -21.32
N ASP A 50 0.36 13.53 -22.27
CA ASP A 50 -0.50 12.35 -22.42
C ASP A 50 -0.42 11.50 -21.15
N THR A 51 -1.58 11.27 -20.55
CA THR A 51 -1.72 10.64 -19.24
C THR A 51 -2.78 9.56 -19.30
N ARG A 52 -2.41 8.34 -18.92
CA ARG A 52 -3.29 7.18 -18.88
C ARG A 52 -3.50 6.74 -17.44
N ILE A 53 -4.73 6.33 -17.14
CA ILE A 53 -5.11 5.78 -15.84
C ILE A 53 -5.20 4.28 -16.00
N THR A 54 -4.59 3.54 -15.07
CA THR A 54 -4.72 2.10 -14.94
C THR A 54 -5.18 1.79 -13.53
N VAL A 55 -6.38 1.21 -13.41
CA VAL A 55 -6.91 0.75 -12.13
C VAL A 55 -6.65 -0.75 -12.02
N LEU A 56 -5.77 -1.15 -11.08
CA LEU A 56 -5.40 -2.56 -10.91
C LEU A 56 -6.57 -3.42 -10.43
N GLY A 57 -7.37 -2.91 -9.47
CA GLY A 57 -8.54 -3.61 -8.95
C GLY A 57 -8.18 -4.95 -8.26
N HIS A 58 -9.01 -5.97 -8.49
CA HIS A 58 -8.96 -7.27 -7.80
C HIS A 58 -7.71 -8.10 -8.05
N VAL A 59 -6.92 -7.78 -9.09
CA VAL A 59 -5.64 -8.47 -9.36
C VAL A 59 -4.67 -8.35 -8.19
N GLN A 60 -4.79 -7.30 -7.37
CA GLN A 60 -3.97 -7.07 -6.18
C GLN A 60 -4.23 -8.08 -5.05
N ARG A 61 -5.37 -8.79 -5.08
CA ARG A 61 -5.72 -9.83 -4.08
C ARG A 61 -5.56 -11.25 -4.62
N GLY A 62 -5.33 -11.40 -5.92
CA GLY A 62 -5.18 -12.69 -6.57
C GLY A 62 -3.71 -13.12 -6.66
N GLY A 63 -3.49 -14.30 -7.26
CA GLY A 63 -2.16 -14.85 -7.50
C GLY A 63 -1.63 -15.71 -6.34
N ASN A 64 -0.42 -16.23 -6.52
CA ASN A 64 0.24 -17.04 -5.51
C ASN A 64 0.96 -16.14 -4.49
N PRO A 65 0.88 -16.44 -3.17
CA PRO A 65 1.63 -15.70 -2.16
C PRO A 65 3.13 -15.69 -2.46
N SER A 66 3.78 -14.55 -2.18
CA SER A 66 5.22 -14.40 -2.34
C SER A 66 5.98 -15.33 -1.39
N ALA A 67 7.28 -15.53 -1.61
CA ALA A 67 8.11 -16.32 -0.69
C ALA A 67 8.07 -15.73 0.74
N PHE A 68 8.03 -14.41 0.86
CA PHE A 68 7.88 -13.72 2.14
C PHE A 68 6.54 -14.06 2.80
N ASP A 69 5.42 -13.91 2.07
CA ASP A 69 4.08 -14.17 2.63
C ASP A 69 3.91 -15.63 3.07
N ARG A 70 4.52 -16.58 2.34
CA ARG A 70 4.49 -18.00 2.72
C ARG A 70 5.22 -18.23 4.03
N VAL A 71 6.46 -17.75 4.15
CA VAL A 71 7.26 -17.90 5.38
C VAL A 71 6.59 -17.18 6.55
N LEU A 72 6.07 -15.98 6.29
CA LEU A 72 5.31 -15.19 7.27
C LEU A 72 4.09 -15.96 7.78
N GLY A 73 3.24 -16.45 6.88
CA GLY A 73 2.04 -17.20 7.24
C GLY A 73 2.36 -18.46 8.04
N CYS A 74 3.42 -19.20 7.67
CA CYS A 74 3.87 -20.36 8.43
C CYS A 74 4.32 -19.99 9.85
N ARG A 75 5.10 -18.92 10.01
CA ARG A 75 5.58 -18.46 11.32
C ARG A 75 4.45 -17.96 12.21
N MET A 76 3.56 -17.14 11.66
CA MET A 76 2.39 -16.63 12.39
C MET A 76 1.44 -17.75 12.78
N GLY A 77 1.21 -18.72 11.89
CA GLY A 77 0.37 -19.88 12.18
C GLY A 77 0.95 -20.76 13.30
N ALA A 78 2.25 -21.03 13.28
CA ALA A 78 2.91 -21.78 14.34
C ALA A 78 2.80 -21.07 15.71
N GLU A 79 3.07 -19.76 15.73
CA GLU A 79 2.97 -18.96 16.95
C GLU A 79 1.53 -18.86 17.48
N ALA A 80 0.54 -18.77 16.58
CA ALA A 80 -0.87 -18.75 16.97
C ALA A 80 -1.30 -20.04 17.67
N VAL A 81 -0.81 -21.20 17.20
CA VAL A 81 -1.07 -22.49 17.86
C VAL A 81 -0.40 -22.54 19.24
N LEU A 82 0.84 -22.07 19.36
CA LEU A 82 1.53 -21.99 20.65
C LEU A 82 0.77 -21.07 21.63
N ALA A 83 0.30 -19.91 21.15
CA ALA A 83 -0.50 -18.99 21.95
C ALA A 83 -1.79 -19.65 22.48
N LEU A 84 -2.49 -20.42 21.64
CA LEU A 84 -3.69 -21.15 22.05
C LEU A 84 -3.40 -22.27 23.06
N MET A 85 -2.25 -22.94 22.95
CA MET A 85 -1.85 -24.00 23.88
C MET A 85 -1.43 -23.47 25.25
N GLU A 86 -0.87 -22.26 25.29
CA GLU A 86 -0.44 -21.58 26.52
C GLU A 86 -1.55 -20.77 27.19
N ALA A 87 -2.65 -20.50 26.47
CA ALA A 87 -3.77 -19.73 26.99
C ALA A 87 -4.54 -20.48 28.09
N ASP A 88 -4.92 -19.75 29.12
CA ASP A 88 -5.81 -20.16 30.20
C ASP A 88 -7.03 -19.23 30.29
N ASP A 89 -7.92 -19.48 31.26
CA ASP A 89 -9.16 -18.71 31.44
C ASP A 89 -8.92 -17.21 31.75
N ASN A 90 -7.71 -16.83 32.17
CA ASN A 90 -7.35 -15.44 32.46
C ASN A 90 -6.57 -14.77 31.31
N THR A 91 -6.23 -15.52 30.27
CA THR A 91 -5.44 -15.02 29.15
C THR A 91 -6.31 -14.16 28.23
N GLU A 92 -5.91 -12.91 28.01
CA GLU A 92 -6.60 -12.02 27.08
C GLU A 92 -6.43 -12.51 25.62
N PRO A 93 -7.46 -12.36 24.77
CA PRO A 93 -7.32 -12.58 23.34
C PRO A 93 -6.16 -11.75 22.80
N CYS A 94 -5.37 -12.33 21.90
CA CYS A 94 -4.23 -11.66 21.30
C CYS A 94 -4.18 -11.89 19.79
N VAL A 95 -3.48 -11.00 19.11
CA VAL A 95 -3.11 -11.08 17.70
C VAL A 95 -1.63 -11.42 17.60
N VAL A 96 -1.32 -12.43 16.79
CA VAL A 96 0.06 -12.71 16.40
C VAL A 96 0.48 -11.71 15.32
N SER A 97 1.62 -11.07 15.51
CA SER A 97 2.20 -10.10 14.59
C SER A 97 3.70 -10.33 14.41
N LEU A 98 4.32 -9.53 13.54
CA LEU A 98 5.77 -9.43 13.43
C LEU A 98 6.23 -8.06 13.91
N ASP A 99 7.18 -8.04 14.83
CA ASP A 99 7.96 -6.85 15.19
C ASP A 99 9.46 -7.18 15.09
N GLY A 100 10.24 -6.34 14.42
CA GLY A 100 11.67 -6.58 14.21
C GLY A 100 12.01 -7.93 13.57
N ASN A 101 11.14 -8.47 12.70
CA ASN A 101 11.24 -9.82 12.11
C ASN A 101 11.16 -10.96 13.16
N GLN A 102 10.62 -10.70 14.34
CA GLN A 102 10.29 -11.69 15.37
C GLN A 102 8.78 -11.76 15.56
N ALA A 103 8.27 -12.96 15.85
CA ALA A 103 6.86 -13.14 16.13
C ALA A 103 6.55 -12.59 17.52
N VAL A 104 5.51 -11.77 17.62
CA VAL A 104 5.07 -11.15 18.87
C VAL A 104 3.56 -11.34 19.03
N ARG A 105 3.10 -11.39 20.28
CA ARG A 105 1.67 -11.41 20.63
C ARG A 105 1.32 -10.02 21.15
N VAL A 106 0.33 -9.40 20.53
CA VAL A 106 -0.21 -8.11 20.97
C VAL A 106 -1.67 -8.33 21.38
N PRO A 107 -2.14 -7.72 22.49
CA PRO A 107 -3.57 -7.76 22.83
C PRO A 107 -4.45 -7.26 21.66
#